data_AF-A0A1B7WK94-F1
#
_entry.id   AF-A0A1B7WK94-F1
#
_cell.length_a   1.000
_cell.length_b   1.000
_cell.length_c   1.000
_cell.angle_alpha   90.00
_cell.angle_beta   90.00
_cell.angle_gamma   90.00
#
_symmetry.space_group_name_H-M   'P 1'
#
loop_
_entity.id
_entity.type
_entity.pdbx_description
1 polymer ?
#
loop_
_entity_poly.entity_id
_entity_poly.type
_entity_poly.pdbx_seq_one_letter_code
_entity_poly.pdbx_strand_id
1 'polypeptide(L)'
;MQTLIRLKIERFIEQDQEYFVATSDDLQGLVAEGKTVQEAIEIAEDVAKVLLELEKEAVQTRNLYYNYQVGWVAKPNTTNY
;
A
#
# COMPACT_ATOMS: atom_id res chain seq x y z
N MET A 1 -9.30 -10.09 -3.73
CA MET A 1 -9.26 -8.73 -4.29
C MET A 1 -8.25 -8.75 -5.41
N GLN A 2 -8.57 -8.21 -6.57
CA GLN A 2 -7.64 -8.08 -7.68
C GLN A 2 -7.37 -6.59 -7.88
N THR A 3 -6.11 -6.19 -7.81
CA THR A 3 -5.64 -4.81 -8.04
C THR A 3 -4.69 -4.83 -9.22
N LEU A 4 -4.84 -3.88 -10.13
CA LEU A 4 -3.89 -3.64 -11.20
C LEU A 4 -2.91 -2.55 -10.74
N ILE A 5 -1.61 -2.87 -10.68
CA ILE A 5 -0.54 -1.95 -10.32
C ILE A 5 0.42 -1.88 -11.50
N ARG A 6 0.73 -0.67 -11.97
CA ARG A 6 1.73 -0.49 -13.03
C ARG A 6 3.13 -0.45 -12.42
N LEU A 7 4.00 -1.35 -12.87
CA LEU A 7 5.40 -1.36 -12.49
C LEU A 7 6.23 -0.58 -13.50
N LYS A 8 7.13 0.26 -13.00
CA LYS A 8 8.28 0.80 -13.74
C LYS A 8 9.49 -0.04 -13.39
N ILE A 9 10.05 -0.72 -14.39
CA ILE A 9 11.26 -1.53 -14.25
C ILE A 9 12.44 -0.72 -14.79
N GLU A 10 13.46 -0.53 -13.96
CA GLU A 10 14.71 0.12 -14.33
C GLU A 10 15.88 -0.85 -14.18
N ARG A 11 16.81 -0.79 -15.12
CA ARG A 11 18.03 -1.60 -15.11
C ARG A 11 19.20 -0.77 -14.58
N PHE A 12 20.00 -1.36 -13.72
CA PHE A 12 21.22 -0.79 -13.18
C PHE A 12 22.40 -1.71 -13.43
N ILE A 13 23.59 -1.10 -13.55
CA ILE A 13 24.86 -1.80 -13.69
C ILE A 13 25.85 -1.13 -12.74
N GLU A 14 26.32 -1.88 -11.75
CA GLU A 14 27.32 -1.43 -10.77
C GLU A 14 28.40 -2.49 -10.63
N GLN A 15 29.67 -2.10 -10.70
CA GLN A 15 30.82 -3.01 -10.50
C GLN A 15 30.74 -4.30 -11.34
N ASP A 16 30.39 -4.18 -12.63
CA ASP A 16 30.16 -5.30 -13.56
C ASP A 16 29.04 -6.29 -13.18
N GLN A 17 28.14 -5.90 -12.25
CA GLN A 17 26.93 -6.63 -11.92
C GLN A 17 25.68 -5.89 -12.41
N GLU A 18 24.77 -6.60 -13.07
CA GLU A 18 23.48 -6.10 -13.53
C GLU A 18 22.38 -6.48 -12.54
N TYR A 19 21.47 -5.55 -12.26
CA TYR A 19 20.27 -5.78 -11.46
C TYR A 19 19.12 -4.90 -11.94
N PHE A 20 17.92 -5.22 -11.48
CA PHE A 20 16.67 -4.59 -11.89
C PHE A 20 15.91 -4.12 -10.67
N VAL A 21 15.40 -2.90 -10.73
CA VAL A 21 14.56 -2.33 -9.67
C VAL A 21 13.17 -2.09 -10.23
N ALA A 22 12.17 -2.64 -9.55
CA ALA A 22 10.75 -2.41 -9.79
C ALA A 22 10.23 -1.35 -8.81
N THR A 23 9.60 -0.31 -9.33
CA THR A 23 8.91 0.74 -8.56
C THR A 23 7.49 0.96 -9.09
N SER A 24 6.63 1.61 -8.33
CA SER A 24 5.30 2.00 -8.80
C SER A 24 4.84 3.33 -8.23
N ASP A 25 4.34 4.20 -9.10
CA ASP A 25 3.65 5.44 -8.69
C ASP A 25 2.21 5.16 -8.22
N ASP A 26 1.65 3.99 -8.54
CA ASP A 26 0.30 3.59 -8.14
C ASP A 26 0.25 3.09 -6.69
N LEU A 27 1.38 2.65 -6.12
CA LEU A 27 1.46 2.12 -4.76
C LEU A 27 2.69 2.65 -4.02
N GLN A 28 2.46 3.57 -3.09
CA GLN A 28 3.52 4.20 -2.32
C GLN A 28 4.33 3.16 -1.51
N GLY A 29 5.66 3.30 -1.57
CA GLY A 29 6.58 2.41 -0.84
C GLY A 29 6.90 1.12 -1.58
N LEU A 30 6.31 0.87 -2.76
CA LEU A 30 6.69 -0.27 -3.59
C LEU A 30 8.05 -0.01 -4.24
N VAL A 31 9.06 -0.72 -3.74
CA VAL A 31 10.39 -0.85 -4.32
C VAL A 31 10.83 -2.30 -4.14
N ALA A 32 11.26 -2.93 -5.23
CA ALA A 32 11.76 -4.30 -5.21
C ALA A 32 12.96 -4.44 -6.15
N GLU A 33 13.98 -5.20 -5.74
CA GLU A 33 15.19 -5.45 -6.54
C GLU A 33 15.30 -6.94 -6.88
N GLY A 34 15.76 -7.26 -8.09
CA GLY A 34 16.09 -8.62 -8.50
C GLY A 34 17.25 -8.66 -9.51
N LYS A 35 17.91 -9.80 -9.63
CA LYS A 35 18.96 -10.05 -10.64
C LYS A 35 18.39 -10.19 -12.05
N THR A 36 17.09 -10.47 -12.14
CA THR A 36 16.35 -10.50 -13.41
C THR A 36 15.06 -9.69 -13.30
N VAL A 37 14.50 -9.31 -14.45
CA VAL A 37 13.19 -8.64 -14.51
C VAL A 37 12.11 -9.48 -13.84
N GLN A 38 12.10 -10.80 -14.06
CA GLN A 38 11.12 -11.71 -13.48
C GLN A 38 11.21 -11.76 -11.95
N GLU A 39 12.42 -11.86 -11.42
CA GLU A 39 12.65 -11.85 -9.96
C GLU A 39 12.19 -10.53 -9.33
N ALA A 40 12.50 -9.39 -9.95
CA ALA A 40 12.04 -8.09 -9.46
C ALA A 40 10.50 -7.98 -9.46
N ILE A 41 9.82 -8.59 -10.44
CA ILE A 41 8.34 -8.64 -10.51
C ILE A 41 7.77 -9.53 -9.40
N GLU A 42 8.34 -10.71 -9.18
CA GLU A 42 7.89 -11.64 -8.13
C GLU A 42 8.04 -11.00 -6.73
N ILE A 43 9.17 -10.35 -6.48
CA ILE A 43 9.40 -9.63 -5.22
C ILE A 43 8.44 -8.42 -5.11
N ALA A 44 8.21 -7.67 -6.20
CA ALA A 44 7.26 -6.57 -6.21
C ALA A 44 5.82 -7.02 -5.88
N GLU A 45 5.42 -8.22 -6.32
CA GLU A 45 4.10 -8.78 -6.00
C GLU A 45 3.94 -9.01 -4.49
N ASP A 46 4.95 -9.59 -3.84
CA ASP A 46 4.92 -9.85 -2.41
C ASP A 46 4.98 -8.56 -1.59
N VAL A 47 5.80 -7.60 -2.01
CA VAL A 47 5.83 -6.24 -1.42
C VAL A 47 4.46 -5.56 -1.56
N ALA A 48 3.82 -5.65 -2.74
CA ALA A 48 2.51 -5.06 -2.97
C ALA A 48 1.44 -5.64 -2.04
N LYS A 49 1.44 -6.96 -1.80
CA LYS A 49 0.52 -7.61 -0.86
C LYS A 49 0.65 -7.03 0.55
N VAL A 50 1.89 -6.90 1.04
CA VAL A 50 2.15 -6.36 2.38
C VAL A 50 1.70 -4.90 2.49
N LEU A 51 2.05 -4.06 1.51
CA LEU A 51 1.67 -2.64 1.52
C LEU A 51 0.15 -2.43 1.47
N LEU A 52 -0.55 -3.18 0.63
CA LEU A 52 -2.02 -3.10 0.55
C LEU A 52 -2.71 -3.58 1.82
N GLU A 53 -2.12 -4.54 2.54
CA GLU A 53 -2.68 -4.99 3.82
C GLU A 53 -2.48 -3.93 4.91
N LEU A 54 -1.28 -3.34 4.98
CA LEU A 54 -1.00 -2.22 5.89
C LEU A 54 -1.92 -1.02 5.65
N GLU A 55 -2.21 -0.69 4.39
CA GLU A 55 -3.14 0.41 4.06
C GLU A 55 -4.55 0.12 4.60
N LYS A 56 -5.05 -1.11 4.45
CA LYS A 56 -6.35 -1.51 5.00
C LYS A 56 -6.37 -1.43 6.53
N GLU A 57 -5.34 -1.94 7.20
CA GLU A 57 -5.23 -1.92 8.66
C GLU A 57 -5.21 -0.49 9.20
N ALA A 58 -4.48 0.41 8.54
CA ALA A 58 -4.43 1.83 8.89
C ALA A 58 -5.81 2.49 8.75
N VAL A 59 -6.53 2.20 7.67
CA VAL A 59 -7.91 2.70 7.45
C VAL A 59 -8.87 2.14 8.51
N GLN A 60 -8.80 0.85 8.82
CA GLN A 60 -9.66 0.22 9.84
C GLN A 60 -9.41 0.83 11.22
N THR A 61 -8.15 0.95 11.64
CA THR A 61 -7.78 1.52 12.94
C THR A 61 -8.26 2.96 13.07
N ARG A 62 -8.06 3.77 12.02
CA ARG A 62 -8.55 5.14 11.95
C ARG A 62 -10.07 5.23 12.11
N ASN A 63 -10.81 4.38 11.38
CA ASN A 63 -12.28 4.37 11.43
C ASN A 63 -12.81 3.98 12.82
N LEU A 64 -12.17 2.99 13.48
CA LEU A 64 -12.51 2.62 14.85
C LEU A 64 -12.36 3.82 15.79
N TYR A 65 -11.22 4.52 15.74
CA TYR A 65 -10.98 5.71 16.57
C TYR A 65 -12.03 6.80 16.34
N TYR A 66 -12.35 7.14 15.09
CA TYR A 66 -13.39 8.12 14.78
C TYR A 66 -14.74 7.73 15.37
N ASN A 67 -15.16 6.47 15.21
CA ASN A 67 -16.44 5.99 15.74
C ASN A 67 -16.50 6.08 17.27
N TYR A 68 -15.41 5.75 17.97
CA TYR A 68 -15.33 5.89 19.43
C TYR A 68 -15.38 7.35 19.90
N GLN A 69 -14.83 8.30 19.12
CA GLN A 69 -14.87 9.72 19.47
C GLN A 69 -16.24 10.36 19.19
N VAL A 70 -16.84 10.08 18.03
CA VAL A 70 -18.14 10.70 17.65
C VAL A 70 -19.33 10.06 18.35
N GLY A 71 -19.20 8.82 18.85
CA GLY A 71 -20.25 8.13 19.60
C GLY A 71 -20.71 8.85 20.88
N TRP A 72 -19.90 9.76 21.44
CA TRP A 72 -20.25 10.58 22.61
C TRP A 72 -20.99 11.88 22.26
N VAL A 73 -21.10 12.24 20.97
CA VAL A 73 -21.55 13.58 20.54
C VAL A 73 -22.97 13.57 19.96
N ALA A 74 -23.62 12.41 19.82
CA ALA A 74 -24.95 12.31 19.20
C ALA A 74 -26.02 11.72 20.12
N LYS A 75 -26.69 12.59 20.89
CA LYS A 75 -28.16 12.64 20.88
C LYS A 75 -28.61 14.11 20.78
N PRO A 76 -28.96 14.62 19.59
CA PRO A 76 -29.72 15.85 19.53
C PRO A 76 -31.06 15.61 20.22
N ASN A 77 -31.32 16.38 21.27
CA ASN A 77 -32.59 16.45 21.97
C ASN A 77 -33.67 16.90 20.99
N THR A 78 -34.43 15.95 20.41
CA THR A 78 -35.68 16.26 19.73
C THR A 78 -36.72 16.58 20.80
N THR A 79 -36.67 17.81 21.31
CA THR A 79 -37.82 18.42 21.98
C THR A 79 -38.87 18.65 20.89
N ASN A 80 -39.86 17.77 20.84
CA ASN A 80 -41.10 18.03 20.12
C ASN A 80 -41.96 18.95 20.99
N TYR A 81 -42.36 20.09 20.41
CA TYR A 81 -43.50 20.88 20.85
C TYR A 81 -44.80 20.10 20.64
#